data_AF-A0A5S9R3E0-F1
#
_entry.id   AF-A0A5S9R3E0-F1
#
_cell.length_a   1.000
_cell.length_b   1.000
_cell.length_c   1.000
_cell.angle_alpha   90.00
_cell.angle_beta   90.00
_cell.angle_gamma   90.00
#
_symmetry.space_group_name_H-M   'P 1'
#
loop_
_entity.id
_entity.type
_entity.pdbx_description
1 polymer ?
#
loop_
_entity_poly.entity_id
_entity_poly.type
_entity_poly.pdbx_seq_one_letter_code
_entity_poly.pdbx_strand_id
1 'polypeptide(L)'
;MTHLVANPVKMEINGLCNYSADPEEWFDYRKAMQCKRICGNCPLRKACARTALAVEATDGVWAGVDLPGEHATVEEQTIARRQLAMVVAAMDHQPEAHRQRCLAIREAMHYAAFPGQRAPVTESVSA
;
A
#
# COMPACT_ATOMS: atom_id res chain seq x y z
N MET A 1 -14.66 -26.76 5.62
CA MET A 1 -14.92 -25.81 4.52
C MET A 1 -15.01 -24.44 5.13
N THR A 2 -13.87 -23.75 5.23
CA THR A 2 -13.77 -22.45 5.90
C THR A 2 -14.05 -21.39 4.86
N HIS A 3 -15.26 -20.83 4.87
CA HIS A 3 -15.59 -19.67 4.05
C HIS A 3 -14.72 -18.51 4.51
N LEU A 4 -13.73 -18.14 3.69
CA LEU A 4 -12.91 -16.96 3.93
C LEU A 4 -13.82 -15.73 3.86
N VAL A 5 -13.94 -15.11 5.02
CA VAL A 5 -14.76 -13.95 5.34
C VAL A 5 -14.54 -12.87 4.30
N ALA A 6 -15.65 -12.41 3.70
CA ALA A 6 -15.69 -11.23 2.85
C ALA A 6 -14.91 -10.11 3.54
N ASN A 7 -13.74 -9.74 3.00
CA ASN A 7 -12.90 -8.70 3.55
C ASN A 7 -13.71 -7.39 3.49
N PRO A 8 -14.26 -6.90 4.62
CA PRO A 8 -15.05 -5.68 4.56
C PRO A 8 -14.12 -4.56 4.10
N VAL A 9 -14.66 -3.64 3.31
CA VAL A 9 -13.96 -2.47 2.78
C VAL A 9 -13.52 -1.54 3.91
N LYS A 10 -12.56 -1.94 4.74
CA LYS A 10 -11.91 -1.03 5.66
C LYS A 10 -10.98 -0.19 4.80
N MET A 11 -11.53 0.91 4.29
CA MET A 11 -10.85 1.88 3.43
C MET A 11 -9.50 2.33 3.99
N GLU A 12 -9.37 2.24 5.31
CA GLU A 12 -8.25 2.71 6.12
C GLU A 12 -7.14 1.67 6.33
N ILE A 13 -7.34 0.39 5.93
CA ILE A 13 -6.41 -0.69 6.29
C ILE A 13 -5.87 -1.45 5.07
N ASN A 14 -6.66 -1.59 4.00
CA ASN A 14 -6.28 -2.39 2.82
C ASN A 14 -5.62 -1.54 1.72
N GLY A 15 -4.33 -1.80 1.46
CA GLY A 15 -3.57 -1.21 0.36
C GLY A 15 -3.91 -1.80 -1.00
N LEU A 16 -3.48 -1.14 -2.09
CA LEU A 16 -3.65 -1.66 -3.46
C LEU A 16 -2.94 -3.01 -3.69
N CYS A 17 -1.94 -3.33 -2.88
CA CYS A 17 -1.26 -4.61 -2.89
C CYS A 17 -2.19 -5.80 -2.65
N ASN A 18 -3.30 -5.62 -1.92
CA ASN A 18 -4.26 -6.69 -1.66
C ASN A 18 -5.02 -7.16 -2.92
N TYR A 19 -4.90 -6.44 -4.04
CA TYR A 19 -5.47 -6.85 -5.32
C TYR A 19 -4.45 -7.52 -6.24
N SER A 20 -3.19 -7.74 -5.80
CA SER A 20 -2.28 -8.60 -6.55
C SER A 20 -2.75 -10.05 -6.45
N ALA A 21 -2.59 -10.81 -7.54
CA ALA A 21 -3.03 -12.20 -7.59
C ALA A 21 -2.20 -13.10 -6.67
N ASP A 22 -0.92 -12.77 -6.49
CA ASP A 22 0.03 -13.53 -5.69
C ASP A 22 0.76 -12.59 -4.70
N PRO A 23 0.65 -12.83 -3.37
CA PRO A 23 1.40 -12.10 -2.36
C PRO A 23 2.91 -12.27 -2.45
N GLU A 24 3.41 -13.39 -2.96
CA GLU A 24 4.85 -13.68 -3.02
C GLU A 24 5.57 -12.78 -4.04
N GLU A 25 4.85 -12.19 -5.00
CA GLU A 25 5.41 -11.20 -5.94
C GLU A 25 5.98 -9.97 -5.23
N TRP A 26 5.52 -9.66 -4.01
CA TRP A 26 6.03 -8.55 -3.22
C TRP A 26 7.41 -8.81 -2.62
N PHE A 27 7.85 -10.07 -2.60
CA PHE A 27 9.15 -10.52 -2.09
C PHE A 27 10.09 -11.00 -3.21
N ASP A 28 9.65 -10.97 -4.48
CA ASP A 28 10.48 -11.29 -5.64
C ASP A 28 11.16 -10.03 -6.20
N TYR A 29 12.49 -9.93 -6.07
CA TYR A 29 13.28 -8.81 -6.58
C TYR A 29 13.06 -8.53 -8.08
N ARG A 30 12.71 -9.56 -8.87
CA ARG A 30 12.45 -9.43 -10.31
C ARG A 30 11.13 -8.70 -10.58
N LYS A 31 10.21 -8.72 -9.61
CA LYS A 31 8.89 -8.08 -9.65
C LYS A 31 8.87 -6.73 -8.93
N ALA A 32 9.95 -6.36 -8.23
CA ALA A 32 10.01 -5.13 -7.44
C ALA A 32 9.58 -3.87 -8.21
N MET A 33 9.97 -3.72 -9.47
CA MET A 33 9.58 -2.57 -10.29
C MET A 33 8.05 -2.52 -10.53
N GLN A 34 7.41 -3.67 -10.77
CA GLN A 34 5.97 -3.77 -10.94
C GLN A 34 5.24 -3.41 -9.64
N CYS A 35 5.69 -3.98 -8.52
CA CYS A 35 5.14 -3.70 -7.18
C CYS A 35 5.27 -2.21 -6.82
N LYS A 36 6.40 -1.58 -7.11
CA LYS A 36 6.63 -0.14 -6.89
C LYS A 36 5.66 0.74 -7.69
N ARG A 37 5.26 0.34 -8.90
CA ARG A 37 4.23 1.05 -9.68
C ARG A 37 2.85 0.97 -9.02
N ILE A 38 2.50 -0.18 -8.45
CA ILE A 38 1.27 -0.32 -7.65
C ILE A 38 1.34 0.59 -6.43
N CYS A 39 2.46 0.58 -5.69
CA CYS A 39 2.66 1.48 -4.56
C CYS A 39 2.49 2.94 -4.95
N GLY A 40 2.99 3.37 -6.10
CA GLY A 40 2.90 4.75 -6.60
C GLY A 40 1.47 5.30 -6.72
N ASN A 41 0.46 4.43 -6.78
CA ASN A 41 -0.96 4.80 -6.84
C ASN A 41 -1.72 4.52 -5.53
N CYS A 42 -1.04 3.97 -4.52
CA CYS A 42 -1.68 3.52 -3.29
C CYS A 42 -1.82 4.69 -2.30
N PRO A 43 -3.04 5.07 -1.88
CA PRO A 43 -3.24 6.16 -0.92
C PRO A 43 -2.71 5.84 0.48
N LEU A 44 -2.44 4.55 0.78
CA LEU A 44 -1.93 4.09 2.06
C LEU A 44 -0.40 4.08 2.17
N ARG A 45 0.36 4.60 1.17
CA ARG A 45 1.84 4.60 1.19
C ARG A 45 2.42 5.12 2.51
N LYS A 46 1.86 6.20 3.07
CA LYS A 46 2.34 6.76 4.34
C LYS A 46 2.19 5.78 5.51
N ALA A 47 1.00 5.19 5.64
CA ALA A 47 0.70 4.21 6.68
C ALA A 47 1.53 2.93 6.50
N CYS A 48 1.69 2.47 5.25
CA CYS A 48 2.52 1.34 4.88
C CYS A 48 3.99 1.57 5.27
N ALA A 49 4.56 2.74 4.97
CA ALA A 49 5.93 3.07 5.34
C ALA A 49 6.12 3.13 6.88
N ARG A 50 5.17 3.71 7.60
CA ARG A 50 5.18 3.73 9.07
C ARG A 50 5.10 2.31 9.66
N THR A 51 4.26 1.46 9.07
CA THR A 51 4.12 0.06 9.49
C THR A 51 5.41 -0.71 9.26
N ALA A 52 6.01 -0.59 8.07
CA ALA A 52 7.30 -1.22 7.76
C ALA A 52 8.39 -0.85 8.76
N LEU A 53 8.49 0.44 9.11
CA LEU A 53 9.43 0.92 10.12
C LEU A 53 9.12 0.35 11.52
N ALA A 54 7.85 0.31 11.91
CA ALA A 54 7.43 -0.15 13.24
C ALA A 54 7.61 -1.65 13.46
N VAL A 55 7.40 -2.46 12.41
CA VAL A 55 7.61 -3.92 12.47
C VAL A 55 9.03 -4.33 12.06
N GLU A 56 9.90 -3.35 11.82
CA GLU A 56 11.27 -3.56 11.36
C GLU A 56 11.37 -4.48 10.13
N ALA A 57 10.46 -4.31 9.18
CA ALA A 57 10.46 -5.10 7.94
C ALA A 57 11.84 -5.04 7.27
N THR A 58 12.34 -6.20 6.85
CA THR A 58 13.67 -6.40 6.26
C THR A 58 13.61 -6.74 4.77
N ASP A 59 12.47 -7.23 4.29
CA ASP A 59 12.31 -7.82 2.96
C ASP A 59 11.01 -7.39 2.26
N GLY A 60 11.04 -7.48 0.93
CA GLY A 60 9.96 -7.17 0.02
C GLY A 60 9.75 -5.68 -0.25
N VAL A 61 8.76 -5.37 -1.08
CA VAL A 61 8.43 -3.98 -1.45
C VAL A 61 7.41 -3.38 -0.49
N TRP A 62 7.83 -2.38 0.26
CA TRP A 62 6.98 -1.63 1.20
C TRP A 62 6.90 -0.17 0.83
N ALA A 63 5.69 0.37 0.66
CA ALA A 63 5.43 1.78 0.33
C ALA A 63 6.20 2.30 -0.91
N GLY A 64 6.62 1.40 -1.80
CA GLY A 64 7.43 1.69 -2.98
C GLY A 64 8.94 1.72 -2.74
N VAL A 65 9.39 1.25 -1.57
CA VAL A 65 10.80 1.01 -1.23
C VAL A 65 11.06 -0.49 -1.35
N ASP A 66 12.18 -0.85 -1.95
CA ASP A 66 12.63 -2.23 -2.07
C ASP A 66 13.52 -2.53 -0.87
N LEU A 67 13.11 -3.46 0.00
CA LEU A 67 13.87 -3.83 1.17
C LEU A 67 14.85 -4.95 0.81
N PRO A 68 16.09 -4.91 1.33
CA PRO A 68 17.18 -5.69 0.76
C PRO A 68 17.22 -7.17 1.21
N GLY A 69 16.30 -7.60 2.06
CA GLY A 69 16.22 -8.96 2.60
C GLY A 69 16.98 -9.14 3.92
N GLU A 70 16.72 -10.26 4.59
CA GLU A 70 17.29 -10.56 5.92
C GLU A 70 18.81 -10.72 5.95
N HIS A 71 19.41 -11.09 4.81
CA HIS A 71 20.85 -11.31 4.68
C HIS A 71 21.63 -10.05 4.29
N ALA A 72 20.95 -8.92 4.13
CA ALA A 72 21.58 -7.66 3.80
C ALA A 72 22.45 -7.12 4.94
N THR A 73 23.43 -6.30 4.58
CA THR A 73 24.28 -5.59 5.53
C THR A 73 23.47 -4.59 6.35
N VAL A 74 24.00 -4.21 7.51
CA VAL A 74 23.43 -3.15 8.36
C VAL A 74 23.32 -1.83 7.61
N GLU A 75 24.27 -1.52 6.72
CA GLU A 75 24.26 -0.31 5.90
C GLU A 75 23.11 -0.31 4.90
N GLU A 76 22.93 -1.40 4.15
CA GLU A 76 21.81 -1.55 3.21
C GLU A 76 20.45 -1.43 3.91
N GLN A 77 20.31 -2.07 5.08
CA GLN A 77 19.10 -1.97 5.90
C GLN A 77 18.87 -0.54 6.42
N THR A 78 19.95 0.19 6.75
CA THR A 78 19.86 1.59 7.17
C THR A 78 19.41 2.50 6.02
N ILE A 79 19.91 2.26 4.82
CA ILE A 79 19.50 2.98 3.61
C ILE A 79 18.00 2.74 3.33
N ALA A 80 17.56 1.49 3.38
CA ALA A 80 16.16 1.13 3.15
C ALA A 80 15.22 1.77 4.19
N ARG A 81 15.57 1.74 5.48
CA ARG A 81 14.82 2.44 6.55
C ARG A 81 14.78 3.95 6.32
N ARG A 82 15.88 4.56 5.89
CA ARG A 82 15.91 5.99 5.53
C ARG A 82 14.98 6.29 4.36
N GLN A 83 14.94 5.42 3.34
CA GLN A 83 14.02 5.57 2.22
C GLN A 83 12.55 5.49 2.66
N LEU A 84 12.19 4.56 3.55
CA LEU A 84 10.85 4.50 4.15
C LEU A 84 10.50 5.80 4.90
N ALA A 85 11.43 6.33 5.71
CA ALA A 85 11.23 7.60 6.40
C ALA A 85 11.03 8.78 5.44
N MET A 86 11.77 8.82 4.33
CA MET A 86 11.56 9.81 3.27
C MET A 86 10.16 9.69 2.63
N VAL A 87 9.64 8.47 2.46
CA VAL A 87 8.25 8.29 1.99
C VAL A 87 7.27 8.89 2.99
N VAL A 88 7.45 8.67 4.30
CA VAL A 88 6.57 9.26 5.32
C VAL A 88 6.54 10.79 5.21
N ALA A 89 7.71 11.42 5.13
CA ALA A 89 7.83 12.87 5.02
C ALA A 89 7.27 13.41 3.68
N ALA A 90 7.53 12.73 2.56
CA ALA A 90 7.03 13.16 1.26
C ALA A 90 5.50 13.11 1.18
N MET A 91 4.86 12.14 1.84
CA MET A 91 3.41 12.03 1.88
C MET A 91 2.72 13.14 2.67
N ASP A 92 3.43 13.80 3.60
CA ASP A 92 2.90 14.97 4.32
C ASP A 92 2.74 16.21 3.43
N HIS A 93 3.45 16.26 2.30
CA HIS A 93 3.47 17.40 1.39
C HIS A 93 2.84 17.09 0.04
N GLN A 94 2.07 16.00 -0.08
CA GLN A 94 1.47 15.66 -1.35
C GLN A 94 0.36 16.63 -1.76
N PRO A 95 0.33 17.06 -3.03
CA PRO A 95 -0.77 17.85 -3.55
C PRO A 95 -2.11 17.11 -3.40
N GLU A 96 -3.15 17.82 -2.98
CA GLU A 96 -4.48 17.24 -2.77
C GLU A 96 -5.01 16.53 -4.03
N ALA A 97 -4.75 17.07 -5.22
CA ALA A 97 -5.11 16.42 -6.49
C ALA A 97 -4.48 15.02 -6.66
N HIS A 98 -3.25 14.82 -6.19
CA HIS A 98 -2.60 13.51 -6.24
C HIS A 98 -3.26 12.54 -5.25
N ARG A 99 -3.56 13.02 -4.03
CA ARG A 99 -4.25 12.24 -3.01
C ARG A 99 -5.62 11.77 -3.50
N GLN A 100 -6.42 12.69 -4.04
CA GLN A 100 -7.75 12.39 -4.60
C GLN A 100 -7.69 11.37 -5.73
N ARG A 101 -6.71 11.49 -6.64
CA ARG A 101 -6.50 10.49 -7.69
C ARG A 101 -6.20 9.10 -7.14
N CYS A 102 -5.34 8.99 -6.11
CA CYS A 102 -5.01 7.70 -5.51
C CYS A 102 -6.22 7.08 -4.79
N LEU A 103 -7.06 7.90 -4.14
CA LEU A 103 -8.30 7.44 -3.54
C LEU A 103 -9.28 6.90 -4.60
N ALA A 104 -9.47 7.62 -5.70
CA ALA A 104 -10.31 7.20 -6.81
C ALA A 104 -9.82 5.88 -7.46
N ILE A 105 -8.50 5.74 -7.68
CA ILE A 105 -7.91 4.48 -8.18
C ILE A 105 -8.22 3.32 -7.23
N ARG A 106 -8.05 3.54 -5.92
CA ARG A 106 -8.32 2.51 -4.91
C ARG A 106 -9.79 2.09 -4.90
N GLU A 107 -10.70 3.06 -4.96
CA GLU A 107 -12.14 2.80 -5.03
C GLU A 107 -12.50 1.99 -6.29
N ALA A 108 -11.98 2.40 -7.45
CA ALA A 108 -12.20 1.69 -8.71
C ALA A 108 -11.66 0.25 -8.66
N MET A 109 -10.45 0.05 -8.13
CA MET A 109 -9.87 -1.29 -7.97
C MET A 109 -10.70 -2.17 -7.02
N HIS A 110 -11.18 -1.59 -5.92
CA HIS A 110 -12.06 -2.30 -5.00
C HIS A 110 -13.34 -2.76 -5.71
N TYR A 111 -14.01 -1.84 -6.41
CA TYR A 111 -15.24 -2.14 -7.14
C TYR A 111 -15.04 -3.24 -8.18
N ALA A 112 -13.93 -3.18 -8.93
CA ALA A 112 -13.59 -4.19 -9.93
C ALA A 112 -13.34 -5.57 -9.31
N ALA A 113 -12.69 -5.64 -8.15
CA ALA A 113 -12.42 -6.88 -7.44
C ALA A 113 -13.69 -7.50 -6.81
N PHE A 114 -14.66 -6.68 -6.43
CA PHE A 114 -15.89 -7.09 -5.72
C PHE A 114 -17.16 -6.53 -6.37
N PRO A 115 -17.52 -6.98 -7.59
CA PRO A 115 -18.70 -6.47 -8.28
C PRO A 115 -19.98 -6.80 -7.48
N GLY A 116 -20.81 -5.78 -7.21
CA GLY A 116 -22.12 -5.94 -6.55
C GLY A 116 -22.19 -5.57 -5.06
N GLN A 117 -21.05 -5.30 -4.40
CA GLN A 117 -21.03 -4.76 -3.04
C GLN A 117 -20.91 -3.23 -3.09
N ARG A 118 -22.05 -2.52 -3.14
CA ARG A 118 -22.07 -1.05 -2.92
C ARG A 118 -21.65 -0.75 -1.48
N ALA A 119 -20.60 0.04 -1.29
CA ALA A 119 -20.48 0.82 -0.07
C ALA A 119 -21.60 1.88 -0.10
N PRO A 120 -22.41 2.06 0.97
CA PRO A 120 -23.32 3.18 1.02
C PRO A 120 -22.49 4.45 1.06
N VAL A 121 -22.59 5.26 0.01
CA VAL A 121 -22.10 6.64 0.03
C VAL A 121 -23.01 7.37 1.00
N THR A 122 -22.55 7.61 2.22
CA THR A 122 -23.22 8.58 3.09
C THR A 122 -22.90 9.95 2.52
N GLU A 123 -23.77 10.44 1.63
CA GLU A 123 -23.85 11.86 1.32
C GLU A 123 -24.20 12.57 2.64
N SER A 124 -23.19 13.06 3.35
CA SER A 124 -23.40 14.08 4.36
C SER A 124 -23.77 15.37 3.64
N VAL A 125 -25.05 15.50 3.29
CA VAL A 125 -25.69 16.78 2.99
C VAL A 125 -25.80 17.51 4.32
N SER A 126 -24.92 18.47 4.55
CA SER A 126 -25.10 19.45 5.61
C SER A 126 -26.25 20.37 5.21
N ALA A 127 -27.33 20.33 5.99
CA ALA A 127 -28.40 21.32 6.01
C ALA A 127 -28.00 22.54 6.85
#